data_AF-A0A534C6L1-F1
#
_entry.id   AF-A0A534C6L1-F1
#
_cell.length_a   1.000
_cell.length_b   1.000
_cell.length_c   1.000
_cell.angle_alpha   90.00
_cell.angle_beta   90.00
_cell.angle_gamma   90.00
#
_symmetry.space_group_name_H-M   'P 1'
#
loop_
_entity.id
_entity.type
_entity.pdbx_description
1 polymer ?
#
loop_
_entity_poly.entity_id
_entity_poly.type
_entity_poly.pdbx_seq_one_letter_code
_entity_poly.pdbx_strand_id
1 'polypeptide(L)'
;LAERLLAGSIPTFTASFGIADTTMSPRLEELLRLADEALYCAKEAGRDCAVIAGQYVPGAPITRRPVEHPAAPDLSLIARAD
;
A
#
# COMPACT_ATOMS: atom_id res chain seq x y z
N LEU A 1 -18.27 2.28 -4.04
CA LEU A 1 -16.92 2.87 -4.06
C LEU A 1 -16.50 3.24 -5.50
N ALA A 2 -16.51 2.27 -6.43
CA ALA A 2 -16.21 2.47 -7.85
C ALA A 2 -17.06 3.56 -8.54
N GLU A 3 -18.39 3.55 -8.39
CA GLU A 3 -19.27 4.58 -9.00
C GLU A 3 -18.99 6.01 -8.51
N ARG A 4 -18.62 6.17 -7.23
CA ARG A 4 -18.31 7.49 -6.69
C ARG A 4 -16.96 8.01 -7.20
N LEU A 5 -16.00 7.13 -7.48
CA LEU A 5 -14.68 7.52 -8.02
C LEU A 5 -14.86 8.17 -9.40
N LEU A 6 -15.81 7.67 -10.20
CA LEU A 6 -16.14 8.18 -11.53
C LEU A 6 -16.90 9.52 -11.50
N ALA A 7 -17.68 9.78 -10.45
CA ALA A 7 -18.50 10.98 -10.32
C ALA A 7 -17.74 12.23 -9.81
N GLY A 8 -16.40 12.18 -9.70
CA GLY A 8 -15.55 13.33 -9.36
C GLY A 8 -15.78 13.96 -7.99
N SER A 9 -16.55 13.30 -7.12
CA SER A 9 -16.99 13.85 -5.82
C SER A 9 -16.37 13.14 -4.61
N ILE A 10 -15.36 12.30 -4.81
CA ILE A 10 -14.63 11.68 -3.70
C ILE A 10 -13.44 12.56 -3.31
N PRO A 11 -13.28 12.86 -2.01
CA PRO A 11 -12.06 13.47 -1.49
C PRO A 11 -10.83 12.68 -1.95
N THR A 12 -9.76 13.37 -2.35
CA THR A 12 -8.46 12.73 -2.54
C THR A 12 -8.05 12.04 -1.25
N PHE A 13 -7.80 10.74 -1.32
CA PHE A 13 -7.28 9.95 -0.22
C PHE A 13 -6.05 9.19 -0.67
N THR A 14 -5.17 8.92 0.28
CA THR A 14 -4.01 8.06 0.11
C THR A 14 -4.21 6.79 0.92
N ALA A 15 -3.50 5.72 0.57
CA ALA A 15 -3.46 4.50 1.34
C ALA A 15 -2.04 4.23 1.84
N SER A 16 -1.92 3.42 2.87
CA SER A 16 -0.64 2.90 3.35
C SER A 16 -0.73 1.39 3.41
N PHE A 17 0.39 0.73 3.15
CA PHE A 17 0.43 -0.73 3.02
C PHE A 17 1.57 -1.31 3.84
N GLY A 18 1.30 -2.45 4.46
CA GLY A 18 2.33 -3.32 5.03
C GLY A 18 2.39 -4.61 4.24
N ILE A 19 3.60 -5.04 3.89
CA ILE A 19 3.85 -6.16 3.00
C ILE A 19 4.62 -7.23 3.76
N ALA A 20 4.15 -8.47 3.70
CA ALA A 20 4.87 -9.66 4.15
C ALA A 20 5.00 -10.65 2.99
N ASP A 21 6.11 -11.37 2.96
CA ASP A 21 6.39 -12.39 1.96
C ASP A 21 6.18 -13.79 2.55
N THR A 22 5.73 -14.76 1.74
CA THR A 22 5.42 -16.13 2.22
C THR A 22 6.65 -16.88 2.72
N THR A 23 7.87 -16.46 2.37
CA THR A 23 9.10 -17.02 2.94
C THR A 23 9.37 -16.57 4.37
N MET A 24 8.70 -15.53 4.86
CA MET A 24 8.91 -14.99 6.21
C MET A 24 8.32 -15.87 7.32
N SER A 25 7.28 -16.63 7.00
CA SER A 25 6.67 -17.60 7.92
C SER A 25 5.80 -18.60 7.15
N PRO A 26 5.78 -19.88 7.57
CA PRO A 26 4.86 -20.86 7.00
C PRO A 26 3.42 -20.73 7.52
N ARG A 27 3.15 -19.83 8.48
CA ARG A 27 1.85 -19.66 9.14
C ARG A 27 1.19 -18.36 8.71
N LEU A 28 -0.05 -18.44 8.24
CA LEU A 28 -0.82 -17.28 7.78
C LEU A 28 -0.98 -16.21 8.86
N GLU A 29 -1.27 -16.61 10.09
CA GLU A 29 -1.49 -15.66 11.19
C GLU A 29 -0.25 -14.80 11.44
N GLU A 30 0.94 -15.40 11.32
CA GLU A 30 2.20 -14.70 11.51
C GLU A 30 2.52 -13.78 10.34
N LEU A 31 2.21 -14.20 9.10
CA LEU A 31 2.34 -13.32 7.93
C LEU A 31 1.42 -12.09 8.03
N LEU A 32 0.19 -12.28 8.50
CA LEU A 32 -0.75 -11.18 8.75
C LEU A 32 -0.25 -10.24 9.84
N ARG A 33 0.30 -10.79 10.93
CA ARG A 33 0.90 -10.00 12.01
C ARG A 33 2.07 -9.15 11.50
N LEU A 34 2.96 -9.74 10.71
CA LEU A 34 4.10 -9.04 10.11
C LEU A 34 3.66 -7.92 9.14
N ALA A 35 2.65 -8.19 8.31
CA ALA A 35 2.09 -7.19 7.42
C ALA A 35 1.42 -6.05 8.19
N ASP A 36 0.68 -6.34 9.27
CA ASP A 36 0.05 -5.31 10.10
C ASP A 36 1.09 -4.44 10.83
N GLU A 37 2.15 -5.04 11.37
CA GLU A 37 3.26 -4.32 11.99
C GLU A 37 3.95 -3.37 10.99
N ALA A 38 4.22 -3.87 9.77
CA ALA A 38 4.75 -3.04 8.69
C ALA A 38 3.79 -1.91 8.28
N LEU A 39 2.48 -2.15 8.29
CA LEU A 39 1.47 -1.14 8.03
C LEU A 39 1.46 -0.04 9.11
N TYR A 40 1.65 -0.40 10.37
CA TYR A 40 1.84 0.56 11.44
C TYR A 40 3.09 1.42 11.21
N CYS A 41 4.22 0.81 10.84
CA CYS A 41 5.43 1.56 10.47
C CYS A 41 5.17 2.55 9.32
N ALA A 42 4.44 2.14 8.27
CA ALA A 42 4.08 3.02 7.16
C ALA A 42 3.25 4.24 7.61
N LYS A 43 2.36 4.06 8.60
CA LYS A 43 1.56 5.15 9.16
C LYS A 43 2.43 6.14 9.94
N GLU A 44 3.35 5.64 10.76
CA GLU A 44 4.28 6.45 11.57
C GLU A 44 5.34 7.16 10.71
N ALA A 45 5.75 6.56 9.59
CA ALA A 45 6.71 7.11 8.65
C ALA A 45 6.18 8.28 7.79
N GLY A 46 4.95 8.75 8.04
CA GLY A 46 4.35 9.87 7.31
C GLY A 46 3.20 9.49 6.36
N ARG A 47 2.73 8.23 6.38
CA ARG A 47 1.64 7.71 5.54
C ARG A 47 1.99 7.74 4.05
N ASP A 48 1.02 7.44 3.18
CA ASP A 48 1.16 7.44 1.72
C ASP A 48 2.43 6.70 1.22
N CYS A 49 2.67 5.53 1.80
CA CYS A 49 3.82 4.68 1.52
C CYS A 49 3.51 3.21 1.82
N ALA A 50 4.37 2.33 1.33
CA ALA A 50 4.36 0.90 1.62
C ALA A 50 5.65 0.51 2.34
N VAL A 51 5.54 -0.39 3.31
CA VAL A 51 6.68 -0.92 4.08
C VAL A 51 6.68 -2.44 4.00
N ILE A 52 7.85 -3.03 3.74
CA ILE A 52 8.06 -4.48 3.79
C ILE A 52 8.50 -4.85 5.21
N ALA A 53 7.88 -5.88 5.78
CA ALA A 53 8.21 -6.38 7.10
C ALA A 53 9.72 -6.68 7.21
N GLY A 54 10.32 -6.25 8.33
CA GLY A 54 11.75 -6.40 8.60
C GLY A 54 12.68 -5.42 7.86
N GLN A 55 12.16 -4.59 6.95
CA GLN A 55 12.96 -3.58 6.23
C GLN A 55 12.80 -2.15 6.75
N TYR A 56 11.94 -1.93 7.75
CA TYR A 56 11.74 -0.61 8.32
C TYR A 56 12.89 -0.25 9.27
N VAL A 57 13.66 0.77 8.90
CA VAL A 57 14.66 1.40 9.77
C VAL A 57 14.19 2.82 10.07
N PRO A 58 13.85 3.16 11.33
CA PRO A 58 13.42 4.50 11.70
C PRO A 58 14.46 5.56 11.29
N GLY A 59 14.02 6.60 10.59
CA GLY A 59 14.87 7.73 10.18
C GLY A 59 15.75 7.48 8.95
N ALA A 60 15.66 6.30 8.30
CA ALA A 60 16.33 6.09 7.03
C ALA A 60 15.68 6.95 5.93
N PRO A 61 16.47 7.61 5.06
CA PRO A 61 15.93 8.44 3.99
C PRO A 61 15.15 7.57 3.00
N ILE A 62 13.86 7.86 2.84
CA ILE A 62 13.02 7.23 1.81
C ILE A 62 13.30 7.97 0.49
N THR A 63 14.12 7.37 -0.38
CA THR A 63 14.24 7.82 -1.77
C THR A 63 12.95 7.52 -2.52
N ARG A 64 12.02 8.48 -2.54
CA ARG A 64 10.93 8.48 -3.52
C ARG A 64 11.57 8.55 -4.91
N ARG A 65 11.36 7.52 -5.72
CA ARG A 65 11.56 7.67 -7.16
C ARG A 65 10.63 8.80 -7.62
N PRO A 66 11.12 9.79 -8.38
CA PRO A 66 10.23 10.75 -9.03
C PRO A 66 9.23 9.93 -9.84
N VAL A 67 7.94 10.17 -9.61
CA VAL A 67 6.84 9.39 -10.18
C VAL A 67 7.01 9.30 -11.70
N GLU A 68 7.35 8.11 -12.20
CA GLU A 68 7.40 7.81 -13.64
C GLU A 68 6.23 6.91 -14.07
N HIS A 69 5.10 6.97 -13.34
CA HIS A 69 3.86 6.33 -13.77
C HIS A 69 2.86 7.38 -14.29
N PRO A 70 2.92 7.76 -15.59
CA PRO A 70 1.89 8.55 -16.24
C PRO A 70 0.61 7.76 -16.51
N ALA A 71 0.59 6.45 -16.23
CA ALA A 71 -0.59 5.64 -16.46
C ALA A 71 -1.64 5.94 -15.38
N ALA A 72 -2.63 6.74 -15.76
CA ALA A 72 -3.92 6.71 -15.09
C ALA A 72 -4.44 5.27 -15.18
N PRO A 73 -4.68 4.57 -14.04
CA PRO A 73 -5.22 3.24 -14.09
C PRO A 73 -6.56 3.29 -14.83
N ASP A 74 -6.70 2.52 -15.90
CA ASP A 74 -7.96 2.37 -16.61
C ASP A 74 -8.93 1.58 -15.73
N LEU A 75 -9.75 2.31 -14.98
CA LEU A 75 -10.70 1.74 -14.03
C LEU A 75 -11.76 0.86 -14.70
N SER A 76 -11.92 0.93 -16.03
CA SER A 76 -12.81 0.04 -16.78
C SER A 76 -12.34 -1.42 -16.78
N LEU A 77 -11.05 -1.67 -16.55
CA LEU A 77 -10.47 -3.01 -16.48
C LEU A 77 -10.74 -3.73 -15.15
N ILE A 78 -10.97 -2.97 -14.08
CA ILE A 78 -11.23 -3.50 -12.73
C ILE A 78 -12.70 -3.96 -12.60
N ALA A 79 -13.62 -3.31 -13.34
CA ALA A 79 -15.05 -3.60 -13.31
C ALA A 79 -15.46 -4.90 -14.01
N ARG A 80 -14.51 -5.67 -14.57
CA ARG A 80 -14.76 -6.90 -15.34
C ARG A 80 -14.38 -8.21 -14.63
N ALA A 81 -14.03 -8.16 -13.35
CA ALA A 81 -13.81 -9.37 -12.57
C ALA A 81 -15.15 -9.81 -11.95
N ASP A 82 -15.91 -10.59 -12.73
CA ASP A 82 -16.93 -11.52 -12.22
C ASP A 82 -16.27 -12.85 -11.84
#